data_AF-A0A7X9J224-F1
#
_entry.id   AF-A0A7X9J224-F1
#
_cell.length_a   1.000
_cell.length_b   1.000
_cell.length_c   1.000
_cell.angle_alpha   90.00
_cell.angle_beta   90.00
_cell.angle_gamma   90.00
#
_symmetry.space_group_name_H-M   'P 1'
#
loop_
_entity.id
_entity.type
_entity.pdbx_description
1 polymer ?
#
loop_
_entity_poly.entity_id
_entity_poly.type
_entity_poly.pdbx_seq_one_letter_code
_entity_poly.pdbx_strand_id
1 'polypeptide(L)'
;VGKVQAWIQGSFIMMIVIGIADSIGLALLGVPYALLWGVLSGLLEVIPTVGPIVAAIPPVLVAFSIDPMLSVWVIVLYTAMQQLESAILMPLVMSNKVRLHPITLLFFLLVMTEYLGIFGAIIATPVAAILKVLYLELYYRRVHGDIPPEEKDDPVRKKVIRLRRKKKAETAA
;
A
#
# COMPACT_ATOMS: atom_id res chain seq x y z
N VAL A 1 7.51 10.22 -15.27
CA VAL A 1 6.39 9.43 -14.72
C VAL A 1 5.77 10.25 -13.59
N GLY A 2 4.49 10.57 -13.66
CA GLY A 2 3.81 11.29 -12.56
C GLY A 2 3.70 10.41 -11.32
N LYS A 3 3.67 11.00 -10.12
CA LYS A 3 3.57 10.24 -8.85
C LYS A 3 2.32 9.31 -8.84
N VAL A 4 1.22 9.77 -9.44
CA VAL A 4 -0.01 8.99 -9.64
C VAL A 4 0.18 7.78 -10.57
N GLN A 5 0.89 7.95 -11.69
CA GLN A 5 1.13 6.86 -12.64
C GLN A 5 2.00 5.77 -12.03
N ALA A 6 3.03 6.15 -11.27
CA ALA A 6 3.88 5.20 -10.54
C ALA A 6 3.09 4.46 -9.46
N TRP A 7 2.18 5.15 -8.76
CA TRP A 7 1.28 4.53 -7.79
C TRP A 7 0.35 3.50 -8.45
N ILE A 8 -0.31 3.86 -9.56
CA ILE A 8 -1.20 2.93 -10.29
C ILE A 8 -0.44 1.68 -10.77
N GLN A 9 0.77 1.87 -11.32
CA GLN A 9 1.61 0.75 -11.77
C GLN A 9 2.03 -0.14 -10.59
N GLY A 10 2.42 0.48 -9.47
CA GLY A 10 2.75 -0.24 -8.24
C GLY A 10 1.56 -1.03 -7.69
N SER A 11 0.39 -0.40 -7.59
CA SER A 11 -0.84 -1.07 -7.15
C SER A 11 -1.19 -2.26 -8.04
N PHE A 12 -1.09 -2.12 -9.36
CA PHE A 12 -1.36 -3.24 -10.27
C PHE A 12 -0.40 -4.43 -10.07
N ILE A 13 0.88 -4.17 -9.82
CA ILE A 13 1.86 -5.21 -9.47
C ILE A 13 1.47 -5.88 -8.15
N MET A 14 1.09 -5.09 -7.14
CA MET A 14 0.64 -5.61 -5.84
C MET A 14 -0.56 -6.54 -5.98
N MET A 15 -1.58 -6.13 -6.75
CA MET A 15 -2.78 -6.92 -7.02
C MET A 15 -2.44 -8.31 -7.57
N ILE A 16 -1.51 -8.40 -8.53
CA ILE A 16 -1.09 -9.67 -9.12
C ILE A 16 -0.31 -10.51 -8.11
N VAL A 17 0.67 -9.91 -7.42
CA VAL A 17 1.54 -10.62 -6.47
C VAL A 17 0.73 -11.19 -5.31
N ILE A 18 -0.12 -10.37 -4.69
CA ILE A 18 -0.99 -10.78 -3.58
C ILE A 18 -1.97 -11.85 -4.05
N GLY A 19 -2.63 -11.66 -5.19
CA GLY A 19 -3.60 -12.64 -5.66
C GLY A 19 -3.00 -14.01 -5.98
N ILE A 20 -1.78 -14.06 -6.51
CA ILE A 20 -1.04 -15.31 -6.71
C ILE A 20 -0.62 -15.92 -5.36
N ALA A 21 -0.05 -15.11 -4.46
CA ALA A 21 0.42 -15.57 -3.16
C ALA A 21 -0.71 -16.15 -2.30
N ASP A 22 -1.86 -15.49 -2.25
CA ASP A 22 -3.05 -15.94 -1.53
C ASP A 22 -3.64 -17.20 -2.18
N SER A 23 -3.69 -17.27 -3.52
CA SER A 23 -4.13 -18.47 -4.23
C SER A 23 -3.27 -19.69 -3.85
N ILE A 24 -1.94 -19.52 -3.84
CA ILE A 24 -1.01 -20.60 -3.48
C ILE A 24 -1.17 -20.95 -2.00
N GLY A 25 -1.19 -19.96 -1.11
CA GLY A 25 -1.34 -20.18 0.32
C GLY A 25 -2.62 -20.94 0.68
N LEU A 26 -3.75 -20.54 0.11
CA LEU A 26 -5.04 -21.20 0.32
C LEU A 26 -5.07 -22.61 -0.29
N ALA A 27 -4.44 -22.81 -1.45
CA ALA A 27 -4.34 -24.12 -2.07
C ALA A 27 -3.49 -25.08 -1.21
N LEU A 28 -2.38 -24.59 -0.62
CA LEU A 28 -1.55 -25.37 0.30
C LEU A 28 -2.30 -25.76 1.58
N LEU A 29 -3.22 -24.92 2.05
CA LEU A 29 -4.10 -25.23 3.18
C LEU A 29 -5.28 -26.13 2.81
N GLY A 30 -5.49 -26.42 1.52
CA GLY A 30 -6.61 -27.24 1.05
C GLY A 30 -7.97 -26.53 1.08
N VAL A 31 -7.99 -25.19 1.10
CA VAL A 31 -9.22 -24.40 1.09
C VAL A 31 -9.86 -24.49 -0.31
N PRO A 32 -11.15 -24.84 -0.42
CA PRO A 32 -11.80 -24.94 -1.72
C PRO A 32 -11.88 -23.56 -2.38
N TYR A 33 -11.82 -23.57 -3.72
CA TYR A 33 -11.84 -22.36 -4.54
C TYR A 33 -10.69 -21.39 -4.25
N ALA A 34 -9.51 -21.89 -3.83
CA ALA A 34 -8.31 -21.09 -3.55
C ALA A 34 -8.00 -20.03 -4.64
N LEU A 35 -8.10 -20.40 -5.92
CA LEU A 35 -7.87 -19.47 -7.03
C LEU A 35 -8.91 -18.34 -7.08
N LEU A 36 -10.19 -18.63 -6.81
CA LEU A 36 -11.24 -17.61 -6.75
C LEU A 36 -10.93 -16.59 -5.65
N TRP A 37 -10.58 -17.08 -4.46
CA TRP A 37 -10.26 -16.24 -3.31
C TRP A 37 -9.01 -15.41 -3.54
N GLY A 38 -7.95 -15.99 -4.13
CA GLY A 38 -6.76 -15.22 -4.46
C GLY A 38 -7.00 -14.17 -5.54
N VAL A 39 -7.79 -14.47 -6.58
CA VAL A 39 -8.18 -13.44 -7.57
C VAL A 39 -8.97 -12.30 -6.91
N LEU A 40 -9.92 -12.61 -6.04
CA LEU A 40 -10.66 -11.59 -5.29
C LEU A 40 -9.76 -10.78 -4.37
N SER A 41 -8.82 -11.42 -3.69
CA SER A 41 -7.84 -10.75 -2.82
C SER A 41 -6.98 -9.78 -3.62
N GLY A 42 -6.44 -10.23 -4.76
CA GLY A 42 -5.71 -9.38 -5.69
C GLY A 42 -6.54 -8.22 -6.22
N LEU A 43 -7.82 -8.40 -6.55
CA LEU A 43 -8.69 -7.31 -7.01
C LEU A 43 -8.98 -6.27 -5.91
N LEU A 44 -9.21 -6.73 -4.68
CA LEU A 44 -9.50 -5.88 -3.54
C LEU A 44 -8.26 -5.10 -3.06
N GLU A 45 -7.06 -5.61 -3.36
CA GLU A 45 -5.76 -4.97 -3.07
C GLU A 45 -5.57 -3.60 -3.73
N VAL A 46 -6.46 -3.20 -4.64
CA VAL A 46 -6.42 -1.85 -5.24
C VAL A 46 -6.49 -0.74 -4.17
N ILE A 47 -7.07 -1.04 -3.00
CA ILE A 47 -7.03 -0.21 -1.80
C ILE A 47 -6.17 -0.95 -0.75
N PRO A 48 -4.85 -0.61 -0.66
CA PRO A 48 -3.95 -1.27 0.28
C PRO A 48 -4.49 -1.22 1.70
N THR A 49 -4.18 -2.22 2.52
CA THR A 49 -4.65 -2.41 3.92
C THR A 49 -6.14 -2.73 4.10
N VAL A 50 -7.03 -2.18 3.27
CA VAL A 50 -8.48 -2.46 3.35
C VAL A 50 -8.80 -3.74 2.57
N GLY A 51 -8.19 -3.87 1.38
CA GLY A 51 -8.35 -4.99 0.48
C GLY A 51 -8.15 -6.34 1.16
N PRO A 52 -6.99 -6.60 1.79
CA PRO A 52 -6.70 -7.87 2.46
C PRO A 52 -7.70 -8.21 3.57
N ILE A 53 -8.10 -7.23 4.37
CA ILE A 53 -9.04 -7.43 5.49
C ILE A 53 -10.39 -7.89 4.96
N VAL A 54 -10.91 -7.19 3.95
CA VAL A 54 -12.22 -7.53 3.36
C VAL A 54 -12.13 -8.85 2.59
N ALA A 55 -11.04 -9.07 1.86
CA ALA A 55 -10.80 -10.27 1.07
C ALA A 55 -10.68 -11.54 1.91
N ALA A 56 -10.16 -11.44 3.13
CA ALA A 56 -10.00 -12.58 4.04
C ALA A 56 -11.34 -13.10 4.58
N ILE A 57 -12.39 -12.27 4.65
CA ILE A 57 -13.65 -12.63 5.32
C ILE A 57 -14.31 -13.87 4.69
N PRO A 58 -14.60 -13.91 3.37
CA PRO A 58 -15.25 -15.07 2.77
C PRO A 58 -14.46 -16.39 2.90
N PRO A 59 -13.15 -16.48 2.59
CA PRO A 59 -12.41 -17.73 2.71
C PRO A 59 -12.26 -18.20 4.16
N VAL A 60 -12.18 -17.28 5.14
CA VAL A 60 -12.18 -17.65 6.57
C VAL A 60 -13.51 -18.30 6.96
N LEU A 61 -14.65 -17.74 6.52
CA LEU A 61 -15.97 -18.31 6.80
C LEU A 61 -16.16 -19.69 6.14
N VAL A 62 -15.68 -19.84 4.90
CA VAL A 62 -15.71 -21.13 4.20
C VAL A 62 -14.85 -22.16 4.92
N ALA A 63 -13.62 -21.81 5.30
CA ALA A 63 -12.74 -22.68 6.05
C ALA A 63 -13.35 -23.08 7.41
N PHE A 64 -13.95 -22.12 8.12
CA PHE A 64 -14.62 -22.38 9.41
C PHE A 64 -15.78 -23.37 9.30
N SER A 65 -16.50 -23.35 8.17
CA SER A 65 -17.59 -24.27 7.90
C SER A 65 -17.12 -25.71 7.64
N ILE A 66 -15.84 -25.90 7.28
CA ILE A 66 -15.24 -27.22 7.02
C ILE A 66 -14.58 -27.74 8.30
N ASP A 67 -13.68 -26.95 8.87
CA ASP A 67 -12.96 -27.25 10.11
C ASP A 67 -12.60 -25.93 10.81
N PRO A 68 -13.04 -25.71 12.06
CA PRO A 68 -12.64 -24.53 12.84
C PRO A 68 -11.12 -24.34 12.90
N MET A 69 -10.33 -25.40 12.95
CA MET A 69 -8.87 -25.30 12.98
C MET A 69 -8.30 -24.82 11.63
N LEU A 70 -8.89 -25.24 10.51
CA LEU A 70 -8.53 -24.74 9.19
C LEU A 70 -8.73 -23.22 9.10
N SER A 71 -9.83 -22.70 9.67
CA SER A 71 -10.10 -21.25 9.68
C SER A 71 -9.02 -20.45 10.40
N VAL A 72 -8.46 -20.99 11.50
CA VAL A 72 -7.35 -20.37 12.22
C VAL A 72 -6.12 -20.29 11.31
N TRP A 73 -5.80 -21.35 10.57
CA TRP A 73 -4.70 -21.34 9.60
C TRP A 73 -4.92 -20.34 8.46
N VAL A 74 -6.15 -20.17 7.98
CA VAL A 74 -6.48 -19.15 6.98
C VAL A 74 -6.28 -17.74 7.55
N ILE A 75 -6.71 -17.47 8.78
CA ILE A 75 -6.48 -16.18 9.45
C ILE A 75 -4.97 -15.92 9.58
N VAL A 76 -4.19 -16.92 9.99
CA VAL A 76 -2.73 -16.81 10.09
C VAL A 76 -2.09 -16.52 8.73
N LEU A 77 -2.54 -17.20 7.67
CA LEU A 77 -2.07 -16.97 6.31
C LEU A 77 -2.30 -15.53 5.87
N TYR A 78 -3.55 -15.04 5.94
CA TYR A 78 -3.89 -13.67 5.52
C TYR A 78 -3.18 -12.62 6.38
N THR A 79 -3.02 -12.87 7.68
CA THR A 79 -2.24 -12.00 8.56
C THR A 79 -0.77 -11.97 8.15
N ALA A 80 -0.16 -13.12 7.86
CA ALA A 80 1.22 -13.19 7.40
C ALA A 80 1.42 -12.47 6.06
N MET A 81 0.46 -12.61 5.13
CA MET A 81 0.48 -11.89 3.85
C MET A 81 0.34 -10.39 4.05
N GLN A 82 -0.54 -9.92 4.93
CA GLN A 82 -0.66 -8.51 5.28
C GLN A 82 0.64 -7.94 5.87
N GLN A 83 1.35 -8.73 6.69
CA GLN A 83 2.66 -8.33 7.23
C GLN A 83 3.73 -8.28 6.15
N LEU A 84 3.77 -9.26 5.25
CA LEU A 84 4.69 -9.28 4.11
C LEU A 84 4.45 -8.08 3.18
N GLU A 85 3.18 -7.79 2.90
CA GLU A 85 2.73 -6.66 2.10
C GLU A 85 3.23 -5.34 2.71
N SER A 86 2.85 -5.08 3.96
CA SER A 86 3.15 -3.82 4.64
C SER A 86 4.64 -3.61 4.92
N ALA A 87 5.37 -4.67 5.28
CA ALA A 87 6.77 -4.57 5.67
C ALA A 87 7.75 -4.62 4.48
N ILE A 88 7.41 -5.34 3.41
CA ILE A 88 8.35 -5.64 2.31
C ILE A 88 7.82 -5.15 0.98
N LEU A 89 6.61 -5.55 0.58
CA LEU A 89 6.12 -5.27 -0.77
C LEU A 89 5.80 -3.79 -0.97
N MET A 90 5.12 -3.15 -0.02
CA MET A 90 4.84 -1.71 -0.06
C MET A 90 6.11 -0.86 -0.22
N PRO A 91 7.17 -0.99 0.60
CA PRO A 91 8.38 -0.20 0.41
C PRO A 91 9.14 -0.55 -0.89
N LEU A 92 9.10 -1.80 -1.34
CA LEU A 92 9.76 -2.23 -2.56
C LEU A 92 9.07 -1.70 -3.82
N VAL A 93 7.73 -1.74 -3.85
CA VAL A 93 6.91 -1.42 -5.02
C VAL A 93 6.52 0.05 -5.04
N MET A 94 6.17 0.64 -3.90
CA MET A 94 5.69 2.03 -3.85
C MET A 94 6.77 3.08 -3.58
N SER A 95 7.97 2.69 -3.13
CA SER A 95 9.28 3.41 -2.99
C SER A 95 9.37 4.90 -2.57
N ASN A 96 8.30 5.68 -2.59
CA ASN A 96 8.25 7.08 -2.18
C ASN A 96 7.32 7.22 -1.00
N LYS A 97 7.91 7.33 0.19
CA LYS A 97 7.16 7.64 1.40
C LYS A 97 6.47 8.98 1.21
N VAL A 98 5.15 8.97 1.00
CA VAL A 98 4.31 10.14 1.25
C VAL A 98 4.36 10.34 2.76
N ARG A 99 5.30 11.15 3.23
CA ARG A 99 5.46 11.46 4.65
C ARG A 99 4.26 12.29 5.08
N LEU A 100 3.20 11.67 5.57
CA LEU A 100 2.08 12.40 6.15
C LEU A 100 2.52 12.98 7.50
N HIS A 101 2.21 14.25 7.74
CA HIS A 101 2.46 14.85 9.04
C HIS A 101 1.49 14.19 10.05
N PRO A 102 1.93 13.81 11.26
CA PRO A 102 1.07 13.14 12.24
C PRO A 102 -0.24 13.89 12.52
N ILE A 103 -0.18 15.22 12.55
CA ILE A 103 -1.37 16.10 12.70
C ILE A 103 -2.35 15.93 11.54
N THR A 104 -1.87 15.84 10.30
CA THR A 104 -2.74 15.61 9.13
C THR A 104 -3.43 14.27 9.25
N LEU A 105 -2.69 13.23 9.66
CA LEU A 105 -3.26 11.90 9.86
C LEU A 105 -4.33 11.92 10.96
N LEU A 106 -4.04 12.57 12.09
CA LEU A 106 -4.96 12.72 13.22
C LEU A 106 -6.25 13.45 12.82
N PHE A 107 -6.11 14.52 12.03
CA PHE A 107 -7.25 15.27 11.52
C PHE A 107 -8.15 14.39 10.64
N PHE A 108 -7.57 13.69 9.66
CA PHE A 108 -8.35 12.79 8.80
C PHE A 108 -8.96 11.62 9.57
N LEU A 109 -8.25 11.09 10.56
CA LEU A 109 -8.75 10.03 11.43
C LEU A 109 -10.01 10.50 12.18
N LEU A 110 -9.96 11.65 12.85
CA LEU A 110 -11.10 12.22 13.57
C LEU A 110 -12.28 12.50 12.62
N VAL A 111 -12.02 13.18 11.51
CA VAL A 111 -13.07 13.55 10.54
C VAL A 111 -13.72 12.30 9.95
N MET A 112 -12.94 11.35 9.43
CA MET A 112 -13.50 10.17 8.79
C MET A 112 -14.22 9.27 9.78
N THR A 113 -13.69 9.13 11.00
CA THR A 113 -14.32 8.33 12.06
C THR A 113 -15.67 8.93 12.47
N GLU A 114 -15.79 10.25 12.54
CA GLU A 114 -17.06 10.91 12.83
C GLU A 114 -18.14 10.60 11.77
N TYR A 115 -17.77 10.59 10.48
CA TYR A 115 -18.74 10.39 9.39
C TYR A 115 -19.05 8.91 9.08
N LEU A 116 -18.07 8.02 9.24
CA LEU A 116 -18.15 6.62 8.77
C LEU A 116 -17.88 5.61 9.90
N GLY A 117 -17.73 6.07 11.14
CA GLY A 117 -17.43 5.23 12.30
C GLY A 117 -16.12 4.46 12.13
N ILE A 118 -16.14 3.17 12.47
CA ILE A 118 -14.97 2.31 12.39
C ILE A 118 -14.42 2.17 10.96
N PHE A 119 -15.30 2.18 9.95
CA PHE A 119 -14.89 2.15 8.55
C PHE A 119 -14.16 3.44 8.15
N GLY A 120 -14.58 4.57 8.71
CA GLY A 120 -13.91 5.85 8.56
C GLY A 120 -12.50 5.85 9.10
N ALA A 121 -12.30 5.26 10.27
CA ALA A 121 -10.97 5.13 10.87
C ALA A 121 -10.01 4.31 9.98
N ILE A 122 -10.50 3.23 9.39
CA ILE A 122 -9.73 2.35 8.49
C ILE A 122 -9.28 3.11 7.23
N ILE A 123 -10.17 3.89 6.61
CA ILE A 123 -9.87 4.58 5.34
C ILE A 123 -9.20 5.95 5.52
N ALA A 124 -9.08 6.47 6.74
CA ALA A 124 -8.52 7.80 7.00
C ALA A 124 -7.10 7.97 6.45
N THR A 125 -6.26 6.95 6.64
CA THR A 125 -4.86 6.94 6.21
C THR A 125 -4.72 7.03 4.68
N PRO A 126 -5.34 6.14 3.87
CA PRO A 126 -5.24 6.24 2.42
C PRO A 126 -5.87 7.53 1.87
N VAL A 127 -6.99 8.00 2.43
CA VAL A 127 -7.61 9.27 2.01
C VAL A 127 -6.67 10.46 2.24
N ALA A 128 -6.05 10.53 3.42
CA ALA A 128 -5.06 11.56 3.72
C ALA A 128 -3.86 11.52 2.76
N ALA A 129 -3.37 10.32 2.43
CA ALA A 129 -2.28 10.12 1.48
C ALA A 129 -2.65 10.63 0.08
N ILE A 130 -3.81 10.22 -0.44
CA ILE A 130 -4.30 10.60 -1.78
C ILE A 130 -4.45 12.12 -1.86
N LEU A 131 -5.10 12.74 -0.87
CA LEU A 131 -5.31 14.19 -0.86
C LEU A 131 -3.99 14.96 -0.77
N LYS A 132 -3.01 14.49 0.01
CA LYS A 132 -1.68 15.08 0.04
C LYS A 132 -0.99 14.97 -1.33
N VAL A 133 -1.05 13.81 -1.98
CA VAL A 133 -0.44 13.62 -3.31
C VAL A 133 -1.11 14.53 -4.35
N LEU A 134 -2.44 14.62 -4.34
CA LEU A 134 -3.18 15.53 -5.23
C LEU A 134 -2.80 16.99 -4.99
N TYR A 135 -2.70 17.43 -3.74
CA TYR A 135 -2.25 18.78 -3.41
C TYR A 135 -0.83 19.06 -3.93
N LEU A 136 0.11 18.14 -3.72
CA LEU A 136 1.48 18.31 -4.17
C LEU A 136 1.62 18.35 -5.69
N GLU A 137 0.90 17.48 -6.41
CA GLU A 137 1.05 17.34 -7.86
C GLU A 137 0.21 18.37 -8.65
N LEU A 138 -1.04 18.63 -8.23
CA LEU A 138 -1.95 19.51 -8.95
C LEU A 138 -1.79 20.98 -8.58
N TYR A 139 -1.56 21.27 -7.30
CA TYR A 139 -1.49 22.65 -6.80
C TYR A 139 -0.04 23.10 -6.64
N TYR A 140 0.73 22.46 -5.76
CA TYR A 140 2.07 22.93 -5.40
C TYR A 140 3.01 22.97 -6.60
N ARG A 141 3.07 21.88 -7.38
CA ARG A 141 3.95 21.78 -8.54
C ARG A 141 3.57 22.74 -9.67
N ARG A 142 2.28 23.04 -9.83
CA ARG A 142 1.79 23.95 -10.87
C ARG A 142 2.02 25.42 -10.51
N VAL A 143 1.85 25.78 -9.24
CA VAL A 143 1.99 27.18 -8.78
C VAL A 143 3.44 27.55 -8.54
N HIS A 144 4.24 26.67 -7.95
CA HIS A 144 5.61 27.00 -7.57
C HIS A 144 6.68 26.47 -8.53
N GLY A 145 6.36 25.52 -9.43
CA GLY A 145 7.33 24.90 -10.35
C GLY A 145 8.45 24.11 -9.64
N ASP A 146 8.51 24.21 -8.32
CA ASP A 146 9.60 23.82 -7.45
C ASP A 146 9.27 22.53 -6.71
N ILE A 147 10.32 21.81 -6.32
CA ILE A 147 10.23 20.62 -5.49
C ILE A 147 9.70 21.03 -4.10
N PRO A 148 8.73 20.30 -3.50
CA PRO A 148 8.22 20.59 -2.16
C PRO A 148 9.34 20.71 -1.12
N PRO A 149 9.22 21.57 -0.09
CA PRO A 149 10.30 21.81 0.88
C PRO A 149 10.70 20.53 1.61
N GLU A 150 9.73 19.68 1.95
CA GLU A 150 9.94 18.36 2.54
C GLU A 150 10.81 17.42 1.68
N GLU A 151 10.78 17.61 0.36
CA GLU A 151 11.55 16.82 -0.62
C GLU A 151 12.92 17.47 -0.95
N LYS A 152 13.12 18.75 -0.60
CA LYS A 152 14.47 19.40 -0.63
C LYS A 152 15.38 18.86 0.47
N ASP A 153 14.83 18.49 1.63
CA ASP A 153 15.58 18.02 2.79
C ASP A 153 15.74 16.50 2.94
N ASP A 154 15.21 15.72 2.00
CA ASP A 154 15.35 14.27 2.02
C ASP A 154 16.84 13.82 1.96
N PRO A 155 17.35 13.12 3.01
CA PRO A 155 18.74 12.66 3.05
C PRO A 155 19.08 11.69 1.93
N VAL A 156 18.13 10.90 1.43
CA VAL A 156 18.35 9.98 0.30
C VAL A 156 18.61 10.77 -0.97
N ARG A 157 17.78 11.76 -1.26
CA ARG A 157 17.95 12.66 -2.41
C ARG A 157 19.27 13.44 -2.36
N LYS A 158 19.65 13.98 -1.20
CA LYS A 158 20.95 14.65 -1.00
C LYS A 158 22.11 13.71 -1.34
N LYS A 159 22.05 12.44 -0.91
CA LYS A 159 23.04 11.41 -1.23
C LYS A 159 23.10 11.11 -2.73
N VAL A 160 21.96 10.93 -3.40
CA VAL A 160 21.89 10.67 -4.85
C VAL A 160 22.46 11.85 -5.67
N ILE A 161 22.12 13.09 -5.32
CA ILE A 161 22.65 14.28 -6.00
C ILE A 161 24.18 14.36 -5.83
N ARG A 162 24.68 14.10 -4.62
CA ARG A 162 26.12 14.08 -4.34
C ARG A 162 26.84 13.01 -5.17
N LEU A 163 26.29 11.80 -5.27
CA LEU A 163 26.84 10.72 -6.09
C LEU A 163 26.84 11.06 -7.58
N ARG A 164 25.75 11.63 -8.10
CA ARG A 164 25.67 12.08 -9.50
C ARG A 164 26.69 13.19 -9.81
N ARG A 165 26.86 14.15 -8.90
CA ARG A 165 27.87 15.22 -9.05
C ARG A 165 29.29 14.65 -9.04
N LYS A 166 29.58 13.70 -8.14
CA LYS A 166 30.89 13.05 -8.05
C LYS A 166 31.22 12.27 -9.33
N LYS A 167 30.29 11.44 -9.80
CA LYS A 167 30.44 10.68 -11.06
C LYS A 167 30.65 11.59 -12.27
N LYS A 168 29.91 12.72 -12.34
CA LYS A 168 30.06 13.71 -13.42
C LYS A 168 31.43 14.41 -13.39
N ALA A 169 31.99 14.67 -12.21
CA ALA A 169 33.33 15.22 -12.06
C ALA A 169 34.42 14.23 -12.47
N GLU A 170 34.28 12.94 -12.11
CA GLU A 170 35.19 11.86 -12.52
C GLU A 170 35.15 11.57 -14.02
N THR A 171 34.04 11.85 -14.72
CA THR A 171 33.93 11.64 -16.18
C THR A 171 34.45 12.85 -16.99
N ALA A 172 34.64 14.00 -16.34
CA ALA A 172 35.08 15.24 -16.98
C ALA A 172 36.57 15.55 -16.77
N ALA A 173 37.28 14.71 -15.99
CA ALA A 173 38.72 14.74 -15.76
C ALA A 173 39.37 13.60 -16.55
#